data_AF-A0AA51CC81-F1
#
_entry.id   AF-A0AA51CC81-F1
#
_cell.length_a   1.000
_cell.length_b   1.000
_cell.length_c   1.000
_cell.angle_alpha   90.00
_cell.angle_beta   90.00
_cell.angle_gamma   90.00
#
_symmetry.space_group_name_H-M   'P 1'
#
loop_
_entity.id
_entity.type
_entity.pdbx_description
1 polymer ?
#
loop_
_entity_poly.entity_id
_entity_poly.type
_entity_poly.pdbx_seq_one_letter_code
_entity_poly.pdbx_strand_id
1 'polypeptide(L)' 'MKNLRMKAARAALDLSQDELAQKVGVTRQTIGMIEAGKYNPTLNLCVALCKALGKTLDELFWDETE' A
#
# COMPACT_ATOMS: atom_id res chain seq x y z
N MET A 1 0.41 -13.09 -3.98
CA MET A 1 -0.21 -12.42 -5.16
C MET A 1 0.19 -10.94 -5.12
N LYS A 2 0.35 -10.24 -6.26
CA LYS A 2 0.74 -8.80 -6.25
C LYS A 2 -0.39 -7.95 -5.66
N ASN A 3 -0.07 -6.93 -4.86
CA ASN A 3 -1.06 -5.97 -4.38
C ASN A 3 -1.27 -4.86 -5.43
N LEU A 4 -2.10 -5.17 -6.43
CA LEU A 4 -2.42 -4.23 -7.52
C LEU A 4 -3.34 -3.10 -7.07
N ARG A 5 -4.17 -3.32 -6.04
CA ARG A 5 -5.09 -2.32 -5.48
C ARG A 5 -4.33 -1.17 -4.83
N MET A 6 -3.35 -1.48 -3.99
CA MET A 6 -2.45 -0.50 -3.40
C MET A 6 -1.67 0.28 -4.47
N LYS A 7 -1.15 -0.40 -5.49
CA LYS A 7 -0.45 0.25 -6.60
C LYS A 7 -1.36 1.22 -7.36
N ALA A 8 -2.60 0.82 -7.62
CA ALA A 8 -3.59 1.65 -8.29
C ALA A 8 -3.99 2.87 -7.44
N ALA A 9 -4.25 2.68 -6.14
CA ALA A 9 -4.57 3.77 -5.22
C ALA A 9 -3.42 4.78 -5.10
N ARG A 10 -2.18 4.31 -5.05
CA ARG A 10 -1.00 5.19 -5.06
C ARG A 10 -0.90 5.98 -6.37
N ALA A 11 -1.06 5.31 -7.51
CA ALA A 11 -0.98 5.96 -8.82
C ALA A 11 -2.13 6.96 -9.06
N ALA A 12 -3.32 6.72 -8.53
CA ALA A 12 -4.46 7.65 -8.61
C ALA A 12 -4.24 8.95 -7.83
N LEU A 13 -3.25 8.98 -6.93
CA LEU A 13 -2.81 10.18 -6.20
C LEU A 13 -1.52 10.78 -6.78
N ASP A 14 -1.07 10.32 -7.96
CA ASP A 14 0.19 10.70 -8.60
C ASP A 14 1.44 10.50 -7.70
N LEU A 15 1.36 9.60 -6.72
CA LEU A 15 2.46 9.34 -5.81
C LEU A 15 3.44 8.32 -6.40
N SER A 16 4.73 8.61 -6.35
CA SER A 16 5.78 7.61 -6.50
C SER A 16 5.84 6.69 -5.27
N GLN A 17 6.51 5.53 -5.42
CA GLN A 17 6.75 4.64 -4.28
C GLN A 17 7.58 5.31 -3.17
N ASP A 18 8.48 6.22 -3.54
CA ASP A 18 9.31 6.94 -2.59
C ASP A 18 8.48 7.95 -1.78
N GLU A 19 7.62 8.72 -2.44
CA GLU A 19 6.74 9.68 -1.76
C GLU A 19 5.74 8.99 -0.82
N LEU A 20 5.17 7.85 -1.23
CA LEU A 20 4.33 7.06 -0.31
C LEU A 20 5.15 6.53 0.87
N ALA A 21 6.38 6.06 0.63
CA ALA A 21 7.26 5.56 1.67
C ALA A 21 7.58 6.64 2.71
N GLN A 22 7.90 7.86 2.26
CA GLN A 22 8.12 9.02 3.13
C GLN A 22 6.87 9.36 3.95
N LYS A 23 5.68 9.34 3.34
CA LYS A 23 4.40 9.62 4.03
C LYS A 23 4.10 8.64 5.16
N VAL A 24 4.49 7.36 5.03
CA VAL A 24 4.18 6.31 6.02
C VAL A 24 5.38 5.86 6.85
N GLY A 25 6.52 6.56 6.71
CA GLY A 25 7.71 6.33 7.54
C GLY A 25 8.43 5.01 7.26
N VAL A 26 8.46 4.56 6.01
CA VAL A 26 9.16 3.34 5.58
C VAL A 26 10.11 3.63 4.41
N THR A 27 10.85 2.62 3.95
CA THR A 27 11.70 2.76 2.77
C THR A 27 10.90 2.54 1.48
N ARG A 28 11.36 3.12 0.36
CA ARG A 28 10.82 2.82 -0.97
C ARG A 28 10.77 1.32 -1.26
N GLN A 29 11.79 0.57 -0.82
CA GLN A 29 11.85 -0.87 -0.99
C GLN A 29 10.70 -1.58 -0.26
N THR A 30 10.34 -1.14 0.95
CA THR A 30 9.18 -1.67 1.69
C THR A 30 7.91 -1.52 0.87
N ILE A 31 7.62 -0.33 0.32
CA ILE A 31 6.46 -0.11 -0.55
C ILE A 31 6.50 -1.04 -1.77
N GLY A 32 7.65 -1.15 -2.44
CA GLY A 32 7.81 -2.04 -3.59
C GLY A 32 7.57 -3.51 -3.27
N MET A 33 7.99 -3.98 -2.09
CA MET A 33 7.75 -5.36 -1.64
C MET A 33 6.27 -5.61 -1.32
N ILE A 34 5.56 -4.64 -0.74
CA ILE A 34 4.11 -4.75 -0.49
C ILE A 34 3.35 -4.82 -1.81
N GLU A 35 3.62 -3.92 -2.75
CA GLU A 35 2.99 -3.94 -4.08
C GLU A 35 3.30 -5.23 -4.86
N ALA A 36 4.49 -5.78 -4.69
CA ALA A 36 4.86 -7.06 -5.28
C ALA A 36 4.23 -8.27 -4.57
N GLY A 37 3.58 -8.07 -3.42
CA GLY A 37 3.03 -9.15 -2.58
C GLY A 37 4.10 -10.00 -1.91
N LYS A 38 5.31 -9.46 -1.74
CA LYS A 38 6.48 -10.12 -1.14
C LYS A 38 6.68 -9.78 0.33
N TYR A 39 5.91 -8.84 0.86
CA TYR A 39 5.96 -8.43 2.26
C TYR A 39 4.55 -8.25 2.78
N ASN A 40 4.25 -8.91 3.90
CA ASN A 40 3.03 -8.70 4.65
C ASN A 40 3.27 -7.60 5.69
N PRO A 41 2.71 -6.39 5.52
CA PRO A 41 2.91 -5.29 6.46
C PRO A 41 2.28 -5.56 7.83
N THR A 42 2.78 -4.87 8.86
CA THR A 42 2.14 -4.87 10.17
C THR A 42 0.80 -4.12 10.10
N LEU A 43 -0.12 -4.41 11.02
CA LEU A 43 -1.42 -3.72 11.09
C LEU A 43 -1.25 -2.19 11.15
N ASN A 44 -0.26 -1.70 11.92
CA ASN A 44 0.05 -0.27 12.01
C ASN A 44 0.44 0.33 10.66
N LEU A 45 1.25 -0.40 9.86
CA LEU A 45 1.62 0.03 8.53
C LEU A 45 0.42 -0.03 7.56
N CYS A 46 -0.43 -1.06 7.66
CA CYS A 46 -1.67 -1.09 6.88
C CYS A 46 -2.54 0.13 7.17
N VAL A 47 -2.76 0.47 8.44
CA VAL A 47 -3.53 1.65 8.85
C VAL A 47 -2.91 2.95 8.35
N ALA A 48 -1.57 3.08 8.40
CA ALA A 48 -0.88 4.24 7.87
C ALA A 48 -1.05 4.36 6.34
N LEU A 49 -0.97 3.24 5.62
CA LEU A 49 -1.20 3.19 4.17
C LEU A 49 -2.64 3.55 3.80
N CYS A 50 -3.62 3.00 4.53
CA CYS A 50 -5.03 3.36 4.40
C CYS A 50 -5.26 4.87 4.53
N LYS A 51 -4.70 5.49 5.58
CA LYS A 51 -4.79 6.94 5.81
C LYS A 51 -4.10 7.75 4.71
N ALA A 52 -2.91 7.33 4.29
CA ALA A 52 -2.13 8.03 3.27
C ALA A 52 -2.78 7.94 1.87
N LEU A 53 -3.47 6.85 1.57
CA LEU A 53 -4.11 6.59 0.28
C LEU A 53 -5.60 6.93 0.26
N GLY A 54 -6.19 7.32 1.40
CA GLY A 54 -7.62 7.61 1.50
C GLY A 54 -8.50 6.38 1.23
N LYS A 55 -8.03 5.20 1.67
CA LYS A 55 -8.66 3.90 1.42
C LYS A 55 -8.83 3.12 2.72
N THR A 56 -9.79 2.19 2.71
CA THR A 56 -10.00 1.22 3.79
C THR A 56 -9.06 0.03 3.67
N LEU A 57 -9.01 -0.81 4.70
CA LEU A 57 -8.25 -2.05 4.68
C LEU A 57 -8.75 -2.99 3.59
N ASP A 58 -10.07 -3.15 3.48
CA ASP A 58 -10.73 -4.02 2.50
C ASP A 58 -10.41 -3.60 1.06
N GLU A 59 -10.43 -2.29 0.79
CA GLU A 59 -10.07 -1.75 -0.53
C GLU A 59 -8.60 -1.95 -0.92
N LEU A 60 -7.69 -2.12 0.05
CA LEU A 60 -6.25 -2.21 -0.21
C LEU A 60 -5.68 -3.63 -0.13
N PHE A 61 -6.21 -4.50 0.74
CA PHE A 61 -5.54 -5.75 1.11
C PHE A 61 -6.38 -7.02 0.99
N TRP A 62 -7.71 -6.91 0.91
CA TRP A 62 -8.58 -8.07 0.70
C TRP A 62 -8.88 -8.23 -0.79
N ASP A 63 -9.07 -9.46 -1.25
CA ASP A 63 -9.61 -9.75 -2.57
C ASP A 63 -11.14 -9.75 -2.50
N GLU A 64 -11.81 -9.31 -3.57
CA GLU A 64 -13.29 -9.35 -3.68
C GLU A 64 -13.83 -10.78 -3.86
N THR A 65 -12.94 -11.76 -4.03
CA THR A 65 -13.28 -13.16 -4.23
C THR A 65 -12.88 -13.98 -3.02
N GLU A 66 -13.79 -14.06 -2.05
CA GLU A 66 -14.19 -15.34 -1.45
C GLU A 66 -15.67 -15.58 -1.75
#